data_AF-A0A949XUK8-F1
#
_entry.id   AF-A0A949XUK8-F1
#
_cell.length_a   1.000
_cell.length_b   1.000
_cell.length_c   1.000
_cell.angle_alpha   90.00
_cell.angle_beta   90.00
_cell.angle_gamma   90.00
#
_symmetry.space_group_name_H-M   'P 1'
#
loop_
_entity.id
_entity.type
_entity.pdbx_description
1 polymer ?
#
loop_
_entity_poly.entity_id
_entity_poly.type
_entity_poly.pdbx_seq_one_letter_code
_entity_poly.pdbx_strand_id
1 'polypeptide(L)'
;MILELHRQGVSVSAIARQVGLDRKTVRKYIERGLEPPIYGRRPRRASKLAPFSRYFARAACCVSTADRATSALRAARTRLHWRLQHSRTSGRSSRRPSRYASRSCRGRQGVLADI
;
A
#
# COMPACT_ATOMS: atom_id res chain seq x y z
N MET A 1 -29.96 0.73 -12.76
CA MET A 1 -30.18 -0.23 -13.87
C MET A 1 -30.97 -1.46 -13.44
N ILE A 2 -30.47 -2.31 -12.53
CA ILE A 2 -31.19 -3.52 -12.08
C ILE A 2 -32.55 -3.21 -11.42
N LEU A 3 -32.58 -2.25 -10.49
CA LEU A 3 -33.82 -1.85 -9.79
C LEU A 3 -34.86 -1.25 -10.71
N GLU A 4 -34.43 -0.53 -11.74
CA GLU A 4 -35.32 0.12 -12.69
C GLU A 4 -36.02 -0.93 -13.57
N LEU A 5 -35.27 -1.90 -14.09
CA LEU A 5 -35.84 -3.02 -14.85
C LEU A 5 -36.80 -3.86 -13.99
N HIS A 6 -36.51 -4.01 -12.70
CA HIS A 6 -37.42 -4.68 -11.78
C HIS A 6 -38.71 -3.89 -11.54
N ARG A 7 -38.62 -2.55 -11.41
CA ARG A 7 -39.80 -1.66 -11.31
C ARG A 7 -40.67 -1.67 -12.56
N GLN A 8 -40.07 -1.87 -13.73
CA GLN A 8 -40.76 -2.05 -15.01
C GLN A 8 -41.46 -3.43 -15.14
N GLY A 9 -41.35 -4.32 -14.14
CA GLY A 9 -42.01 -5.63 -14.13
C GLY A 9 -41.26 -6.72 -14.89
N VAL A 10 -40.01 -6.48 -15.31
CA VAL A 10 -39.20 -7.48 -16.00
C VAL A 10 -38.79 -8.60 -15.02
N SER A 11 -38.93 -9.86 -15.43
CA SER A 11 -38.57 -11.00 -14.57
C SER A 11 -37.08 -11.03 -14.22
N VAL A 12 -36.74 -11.54 -13.04
CA VAL A 12 -35.35 -11.67 -12.55
C VAL A 12 -34.45 -12.41 -13.56
N SER A 13 -34.97 -13.45 -14.21
CA SER A 13 -34.23 -14.22 -15.22
C SER A 13 -33.95 -13.41 -16.50
N ALA A 14 -34.89 -12.54 -16.92
CA ALA A 14 -34.69 -11.67 -18.06
C ALA A 14 -33.68 -10.56 -17.75
N ILE A 15 -33.75 -9.97 -16.55
CA ILE A 15 -32.76 -8.99 -16.07
C ILE A 15 -31.36 -9.61 -16.03
N ALA A 16 -31.23 -10.85 -15.53
CA ALA A 16 -29.96 -11.57 -15.50
C ALA A 16 -29.33 -11.73 -16.90
N ARG A 17 -30.14 -12.09 -17.91
CA ARG A 17 -29.68 -12.24 -19.30
C ARG A 17 -29.29 -10.90 -19.93
N GLN A 18 -30.05 -9.85 -19.67
CA GLN A 18 -29.79 -8.52 -20.23
C GLN A 18 -28.55 -7.85 -19.62
N VAL A 19 -28.35 -8.00 -18.31
CA VAL A 19 -27.23 -7.37 -17.57
C VAL A 19 -25.99 -8.28 -17.56
N GLY A 20 -26.11 -9.57 -17.88
CA GLY A 20 -25.00 -10.53 -17.85
C GLY A 20 -24.59 -10.93 -16.44
N LEU A 21 -25.51 -10.92 -15.47
CA LEU A 21 -25.26 -11.27 -14.08
C LEU A 21 -26.03 -12.53 -13.68
N ASP A 22 -25.52 -13.26 -12.68
CA ASP A 22 -26.24 -14.40 -12.11
C ASP A 22 -27.56 -13.96 -11.45
N ARG A 23 -28.61 -14.78 -11.58
CA ARG A 23 -29.93 -14.55 -11.00
C ARG A 23 -29.90 -14.30 -9.48
N LYS A 24 -28.96 -14.91 -8.74
CA LYS A 24 -28.77 -14.68 -7.30
C LYS A 24 -28.23 -13.28 -7.02
N THR A 25 -27.35 -12.78 -7.89
CA THR A 25 -26.83 -11.42 -7.81
C THR A 25 -27.93 -10.41 -8.07
N VAL A 26 -28.76 -10.63 -9.09
CA VAL A 26 -29.92 -9.79 -9.38
C VAL A 26 -30.90 -9.77 -8.20
N ARG A 27 -31.28 -10.93 -7.66
CA ARG A 27 -32.17 -11.03 -6.48
C ARG A 27 -31.59 -10.27 -5.28
N LYS A 28 -30.31 -10.45 -4.99
CA LYS A 28 -29.60 -9.74 -3.92
C LYS A 28 -29.63 -8.21 -4.10
N TYR A 29 -29.46 -7.70 -5.33
CA TYR A 29 -29.51 -6.26 -5.60
C TYR A 29 -30.94 -5.69 -5.52
N ILE A 30 -31.97 -6.49 -5.86
CA ILE A 30 -33.36 -6.09 -5.66
C ILE A 30 -33.67 -5.95 -4.17
N GLU A 31 -33.31 -6.97 -3.36
CA GLU A 31 -33.53 -6.98 -1.91
C GLU A 31 -32.76 -5.87 -1.18
N ARG A 32 -31.54 -5.57 -1.60
CA ARG A 32 -30.70 -4.51 -1.02
C ARG A 32 -31.10 -3.11 -1.45
N GLY A 33 -31.85 -2.95 -2.54
CA GLY A 33 -32.19 -1.64 -3.07
C GLY A 33 -30.96 -0.85 -3.52
N LEU A 34 -30.97 0.48 -3.28
CA LEU A 34 -29.88 1.38 -3.64
C LEU A 34 -28.69 1.33 -2.67
N GLU A 35 -28.74 0.52 -1.62
CA GLU A 35 -27.65 0.43 -0.66
C GLU A 35 -26.42 -0.22 -1.31
N PRO A 36 -25.29 0.52 -1.42
CA PRO A 36 -24.07 -0.06 -1.91
C PRO A 36 -23.60 -1.14 -0.91
N PRO A 37 -23.00 -2.24 -1.38
CA PRO A 37 -22.35 -3.18 -0.49
C PRO A 37 -21.30 -2.45 0.36
N ILE A 38 -21.55 -2.37 1.68
CA ILE A 38 -20.60 -1.79 2.63
C ILE A 38 -19.42 -2.76 2.77
N TYR A 39 -18.33 -2.44 2.06
CA TYR A 39 -17.08 -3.17 2.17
C TYR A 39 -16.25 -2.56 3.31
N GLY A 40 -16.48 -3.05 4.53
CA GLY A 40 -15.59 -2.76 5.65
C GLY A 40 -14.22 -3.40 5.46
N ARG A 41 -13.19 -2.81 6.08
CA ARG A 41 -11.88 -3.46 6.17
C ARG A 41 -12.07 -4.83 6.83
N ARG A 42 -11.62 -5.90 6.16
CA ARG A 42 -11.70 -7.25 6.72
C ARG A 42 -11.05 -7.26 8.12
N PRO A 43 -11.74 -7.73 9.17
CA PRO A 43 -11.14 -7.77 10.51
C PRO A 43 -9.86 -8.59 10.44
N ARG A 44 -8.79 -8.07 11.06
CA ARG A 44 -7.51 -8.78 11.13
C ARG A 44 -7.74 -10.02 11.99
N ARG A 45 -7.74 -11.19 11.36
CA ARG A 45 -7.79 -12.46 12.10
C ARG A 45 -6.47 -12.64 12.85
N ALA A 46 -6.53 -13.28 14.02
CA ALA A 46 -5.33 -13.72 14.71
C ALA A 46 -4.50 -14.58 13.75
N SER A 47 -3.25 -14.19 13.52
CA SER A 47 -2.35 -15.01 12.72
C SER A 47 -1.97 -16.24 13.53
N LYS A 48 -1.77 -17.39 12.87
CA LYS A 48 -1.20 -18.58 13.51
C LYS A 48 0.17 -18.30 14.15
N LEU A 49 0.85 -17.26 13.67
CA LEU A 49 2.14 -16.79 14.13
C LEU A 49 2.06 -15.78 15.29
N ALA A 50 0.87 -15.33 15.68
CA ALA A 50 0.69 -14.36 16.77
C ALA A 50 1.32 -14.85 18.09
N PRO A 51 1.19 -16.13 18.51
CA PRO A 51 1.84 -16.65 19.71
C PRO A 51 3.38 -16.63 19.63
N PHE A 52 3.94 -16.75 18.43
CA PHE A 52 5.39 -16.82 18.20
C PHE A 52 6.02 -15.45 17.89
N SER A 53 5.24 -14.36 17.95
CA SER A 53 5.71 -13.00 17.66
C SER A 53 6.96 -12.61 18.46
N ARG A 54 7.05 -13.03 19.73
CA ARG A 54 8.22 -12.80 20.59
C ARG A 54 9.48 -13.53 20.10
N TYR A 55 9.34 -14.75 19.59
CA TYR A 55 10.44 -15.51 19.02
C TYR A 55 10.98 -14.82 17.76
N PHE A 56 10.08 -14.41 16.86
CA PHE A 56 10.46 -13.67 15.66
C PHE A 56 11.05 -12.29 15.96
N ALA A 57 10.54 -11.57 16.97
CA ALA A 57 11.10 -10.29 17.38
C ALA A 57 12.54 -10.45 17.93
N ARG A 58 12.80 -11.50 18.71
CA ARG A 58 14.14 -11.82 19.21
C ARG A 58 15.08 -12.21 18.06
N ALA A 59 14.61 -13.00 17.10
CA ALA A 59 15.36 -13.37 15.90
C ALA A 59 15.62 -12.16 14.96
N ALA A 60 14.69 -11.21 14.84
CA ALA A 60 14.89 -9.99 14.07
C ALA A 60 15.88 -9.02 14.76
N CYS A 61 15.83 -8.94 16.10
CA CYS A 61 16.71 -8.08 16.88
C CYS A 61 18.20 -8.47 16.72
N CYS A 62 18.52 -9.77 16.71
CA CYS A 62 19.91 -10.21 16.53
C CYS A 62 20.46 -9.93 15.12
N VAL A 63 19.61 -9.87 14.08
CA VAL A 63 20.02 -9.41 12.75
C VAL A 63 20.34 -7.90 12.78
N SER A 64 19.51 -7.11 13.48
CA SER A 64 19.69 -5.64 13.53
C SER A 64 20.92 -5.16 14.31
N THR A 65 21.37 -5.90 15.33
CA THR A 65 22.61 -5.57 16.05
C THR A 65 23.85 -5.89 15.23
N ALA A 66 23.82 -6.96 14.43
CA ALA A 66 24.85 -7.23 13.42
C ALA A 66 24.82 -6.22 12.26
N ASP A 67 23.65 -5.68 11.92
CA ASP A 67 23.48 -4.70 10.84
C ASP A 67 23.97 -3.29 11.20
N ARG A 68 24.07 -2.90 12.49
CA ARG A 68 24.62 -1.58 12.87
C ARG A 68 26.09 -1.41 12.47
N ALA A 69 26.90 -2.46 12.62
CA ALA A 69 28.29 -2.44 12.17
C ALA A 69 28.37 -2.36 10.63
N THR A 70 27.48 -3.09 9.94
CA THR A 70 27.47 -3.21 8.47
C THR A 70 26.91 -1.97 7.77
N SER A 71 25.91 -1.31 8.35
CA SER A 71 25.31 -0.07 7.84
C SER A 71 26.23 1.14 8.01
N ALA A 72 27.00 1.22 9.11
CA ALA A 72 28.05 2.22 9.28
C ALA A 72 29.17 2.06 8.22
N LEU A 73 29.59 0.82 7.94
CA LEU A 73 30.58 0.53 6.91
C LEU A 73 30.07 0.83 5.48
N ARG A 74 28.80 0.53 5.15
CA ARG A 74 28.19 0.96 3.87
C ARG A 74 28.14 2.48 3.74
N ALA A 75 27.75 3.21 4.79
CA ALA A 75 27.68 4.67 4.79
C ALA A 75 29.05 5.36 4.77
N ALA A 76 30.10 4.72 5.29
CA ALA A 76 31.48 5.19 5.17
C ALA A 76 32.03 4.92 3.75
N ARG A 77 31.71 3.75 3.18
CA ARG A 77 32.13 3.35 1.83
C ARG A 77 31.51 4.23 0.74
N THR A 78 30.25 4.64 0.86
CA THR A 78 29.65 5.63 -0.07
C THR A 78 30.30 7.01 0.03
N ARG A 79 30.71 7.44 1.22
CA ARG A 79 31.46 8.70 1.43
C ARG A 79 32.88 8.67 0.87
N LEU A 80 33.59 7.54 1.01
CA LEU A 80 34.92 7.33 0.43
C LEU A 80 34.87 7.23 -1.10
N HIS A 81 33.88 6.51 -1.65
CA HIS A 81 33.66 6.43 -3.08
C HIS A 81 33.40 7.82 -3.71
N TRP A 82 32.60 8.66 -3.03
CA TRP A 82 32.39 10.04 -3.46
C TRP A 82 33.67 10.89 -3.37
N ARG A 83 34.45 10.80 -2.29
CA ARG A 83 35.75 11.49 -2.16
C ARG A 83 36.77 11.08 -3.21
N LEU A 84 36.84 9.80 -3.56
CA LEU A 84 37.76 9.28 -4.58
C LEU A 84 37.35 9.68 -6.01
N GLN A 85 36.05 9.83 -6.28
CA GLN A 85 35.56 10.30 -7.58
C GLN A 85 35.71 11.82 -7.78
N HIS A 86 35.62 12.63 -6.71
CA HIS A 86 35.69 14.10 -6.81
C HIS A 86 37.10 14.69 -6.59
N SER A 87 38.09 13.88 -6.21
CA SER A 87 39.49 14.30 -6.11
C SER A 87 40.25 14.29 -7.45
N ARG A 88 39.59 13.92 -8.56
CA ARG A 88 40.15 13.96 -9.92
C ARG A 88 39.44 14.91 -10.88
N THR A 89 38.74 15.93 -10.38
CA THR A 89 38.11 16.94 -11.25
C THR A 89 38.37 18.37 -10.78
N SER A 90 39.64 18.74 -10.58
CA SER A 90 40.08 20.12 -10.81
C SER A 90 40.40 20.26 -12.31
N GLY A 91 39.34 20.27 -13.13
CA GLY A 91 39.48 20.24 -14.59
C GLY A 91 38.14 20.29 -15.31
N ARG A 92 37.47 21.45 -15.22
CA ARG A 92 36.53 22.03 -16.20
C ARG A 92 35.80 21.06 -17.15
N SER A 93 34.52 20.80 -16.92
CA SER A 93 33.54 20.65 -18.01
C SER A 93 32.10 20.69 -17.50
N SER A 94 31.40 21.73 -17.91
CA SER A 94 29.97 21.97 -17.74
C SER A 94 29.13 20.96 -18.51
N ARG A 95 28.57 19.94 -17.83
CA ARG A 95 27.38 19.20 -18.31
C ARG A 95 26.49 18.80 -17.13
N ARG A 96 25.33 19.45 -17.02
CA ARG A 96 24.17 18.95 -16.27
C ARG A 96 23.65 17.67 -16.95
N PRO A 97 23.10 16.70 -16.21
CA PRO A 97 21.63 16.58 -16.15
C PRO A 97 21.13 16.30 -14.71
N SER A 98 20.08 16.95 -14.23
CA SER A 98 18.65 16.70 -14.46
C SER A 98 18.05 15.62 -13.55
N ARG A 99 16.95 16.01 -12.89
CA ARG A 99 15.89 15.17 -12.31
C ARG A 99 16.30 14.22 -11.18
N TYR A 100 16.25 14.71 -9.95
CA TYR A 100 15.33 14.22 -8.91
C TYR A 100 15.43 15.20 -7.73
N ALA A 101 14.64 16.26 -7.82
CA ALA A 101 14.45 17.18 -6.71
C ALA A 101 13.74 16.44 -5.58
N SER A 102 14.42 16.39 -4.45
CA SER A 102 13.98 15.84 -3.18
C SER A 102 12.70 16.52 -2.71
N ARG A 103 11.54 15.93 -2.98
CA ARG A 103 10.34 16.14 -2.15
C ARG A 103 10.28 15.03 -1.11
N SER A 104 10.86 15.30 0.06
CA SER A 104 10.37 14.71 1.31
C SER A 104 10.45 15.78 2.39
N CYS A 105 9.53 16.74 2.29
CA CYS A 105 9.20 17.62 3.39
C CYS A 105 8.72 16.75 4.56
N ARG A 106 9.30 17.02 5.73
CA ARG A 106 8.79 16.57 7.02
C ARG A 106 7.33 17.02 7.13
N GLY A 107 6.41 16.08 7.19
CA GLY A 107 5.02 16.26 7.57
C GLY A 107 4.78 15.58 8.91
N ARG A 108 4.42 16.39 9.89
CA ARG A 108 4.19 16.10 11.31
C ARG A 108 3.27 14.91 11.57
N GLN A 109 3.59 14.17 12.62
CA GLN A 109 2.59 13.48 13.44
C GLN A 109 1.75 14.53 14.17
N GLY A 110 0.43 14.36 14.20
CA GLY A 110 -0.49 15.28 14.88
C GLY A 110 -1.94 14.80 14.78
N VAL A 111 -2.30 13.96 15.75
CA VAL A 111 -3.64 13.69 16.29
C VAL A 111 -4.68 14.81 16.14
N LEU A 112 -5.89 14.44 15.71
CA LEU A 112 -7.19 15.07 15.98
C LEU A 112 -8.15 13.88 16.21
N ALA A 113 -8.58 13.59 17.44
CA ALA A 113 -9.66 14.26 18.18
C ALA A 113 -11.05 13.96 17.57
N ASP A 114 -11.94 13.53 18.44
CA ASP A 114 -13.32 13.08 18.30
C ASP A 114 -14.16 13.81 17.22
N ILE A 115 -14.89 13.03 16.39
CA ILE A 115 -16.36 12.98 16.22
C ILE A 115 -16.72 11.59 15.68
#